data_AF-A0AAV7FPU2-F1
#
_entry.id   AF-A0AAV7FPU2-F1
#
_cell.length_a   1.000
_cell.length_b   1.000
_cell.length_c   1.000
_cell.angle_alpha   90.00
_cell.angle_beta   90.00
_cell.angle_gamma   90.00
#
_symmetry.space_group_name_H-M   'P 1'
#
loop_
_entity.id
_entity.type
_entity.pdbx_description
1 polymer ?
#
loop_
_entity_poly.entity_id
_entity_poly.type
_entity_poly.pdbx_seq_one_letter_code
_entity_poly.pdbx_strand_id
1 'polypeptide(L)' 'MCNQDRFSTRLYHGTNGHKVRVILLPKFSTTGSLVLVNVKTLAIKHVNIGCPRYHIMYTI' A
#
# COMPACT_ATOMS: atom_id res chain seq x y z
N MET A 1 -0.49 9.30 -2.26
CA MET A 1 0.99 9.39 -2.26
C MET A 1 1.52 7.99 -2.55
N CYS A 2 2.11 7.78 -3.73
CA CYS A 2 2.69 6.49 -4.12
C CYS A 2 4.21 6.51 -3.92
N ASN A 3 4.84 5.32 -4.00
CA ASN A 3 6.29 5.14 -3.90
C ASN A 3 6.92 5.66 -2.60
N GLN A 4 6.25 5.42 -1.48
CA GLN A 4 6.76 5.76 -0.14
C GLN A 4 7.80 4.72 0.31
N ASP A 5 8.63 5.03 1.30
CA ASP A 5 9.62 4.06 1.79
C ASP A 5 8.99 2.89 2.54
N ARG A 6 7.84 3.15 3.18
CA ARG A 6 7.12 2.18 4.02
C ARG A 6 5.62 2.30 3.83
N PHE A 7 4.91 1.20 4.05
CA PHE A 7 3.46 1.21 4.13
C PHE A 7 3.00 1.88 5.42
N SER A 8 2.03 2.79 5.31
CA SER A 8 1.35 3.40 6.46
C SER A 8 -0.03 3.86 6.06
N THR A 9 -0.95 3.90 7.02
CA THR A 9 -2.32 4.39 6.77
C THR A 9 -2.92 5.02 8.01
N ARG A 10 -3.79 6.01 7.79
CA ARG A 10 -4.58 6.62 8.85
C ARG A 10 -5.97 6.96 8.34
N LEU A 11 -6.98 6.74 9.18
CA LEU A 11 -8.33 7.22 8.96
C LEU A 11 -8.51 8.53 9.71
N TYR A 12 -8.87 9.58 8.98
CA TYR A 12 -9.21 10.88 9.53
C TYR A 12 -10.72 11.04 9.54
N HIS A 13 -11.22 11.61 10.63
CA HIS A 13 -12.61 12.01 10.78
C HIS A 13 -12.66 13.54 10.65
N GLY A 14 -13.35 14.03 9.64
CA GLY A 14 -13.61 15.45 9.44
C GLY A 14 -14.86 15.90 10.19
N THR A 15 -15.18 17.19 10.05
CA THR A 15 -16.47 17.73 10.47
C THR A 15 -17.61 17.10 9.66
N ASN A 16 -18.83 17.14 10.19
CA ASN A 16 -20.05 16.67 9.52
C ASN A 16 -20.02 15.18 9.11
N GLY A 17 -19.28 14.33 9.83
CA GLY A 17 -19.25 12.90 9.58
C GLY A 17 -18.42 12.48 8.36
N HIS A 18 -17.71 13.40 7.72
CA HIS A 18 -16.81 13.08 6.62
C HIS A 18 -15.65 12.20 7.09
N LYS A 19 -15.24 11.24 6.25
CA LYS A 19 -14.14 10.32 6.54
C LYS A 19 -13.17 10.30 5.37
N VAL A 20 -11.88 10.36 5.68
CA VAL A 20 -10.81 10.31 4.67
C VAL A 20 -9.78 9.29 5.10
N ARG A 21 -9.53 8.29 4.25
CA ARG A 21 -8.49 7.28 4.43
C ARG A 21 -7.24 7.70 3.66
N VAL A 22 -6.18 8.07 4.37
CA VAL A 22 -4.87 8.34 3.78
C VAL A 22 -4.07 7.05 3.77
N ILE A 23 -3.47 6.74 2.61
CA ILE A 23 -2.67 5.54 2.39
C ILE A 23 -1.33 5.97 1.78
N LEU A 24 -0.25 5.59 2.47
CA LEU A 24 1.13 5.68 2.01
C LEU A 24 1.52 4.29 1.51
N LEU A 25 1.71 4.14 0.21
CA LEU A 25 2.01 2.86 -0.41
C LEU A 25 3.46 2.83 -0.89
N PRO A 26 4.24 1.79 -0.54
CA PRO A 26 5.59 1.67 -1.03
C PRO A 26 5.64 1.24 -2.49
N LYS A 27 6.80 1.42 -3.12
CA LYS A 27 6.99 1.09 -4.55
C LYS A 27 6.72 -0.39 -4.77
N PHE A 28 5.75 -0.70 -5.64
CA PHE A 28 5.38 -2.09 -5.92
C PHE A 28 6.56 -2.90 -6.47
N SER A 29 7.35 -2.33 -7.39
CA SER A 29 8.42 -3.03 -8.09
C SER A 29 9.55 -3.54 -7.18
N THR A 30 9.66 -3.04 -5.96
CA THR A 30 10.67 -3.48 -4.98
C THR A 30 10.06 -4.24 -3.80
N THR A 31 8.76 -4.05 -3.53
CA THR A 31 8.12 -4.58 -2.31
C THR A 31 7.00 -5.59 -2.57
N GLY A 32 6.46 -5.65 -3.79
CA GLY A 32 5.25 -6.44 -4.10
C GLY A 32 4.01 -6.02 -3.30
N SER A 33 4.00 -4.81 -2.74
CA SER A 33 2.93 -4.32 -1.85
C SER A 33 1.73 -3.76 -2.62
N LEU A 34 0.54 -4.26 -2.30
CA LEU A 34 -0.74 -3.79 -2.82
C LEU A 34 -1.73 -3.58 -1.66
N VAL A 35 -2.72 -2.70 -1.84
CA VAL A 35 -3.76 -2.44 -0.83
C VAL A 35 -5.13 -2.62 -1.46
N LEU A 36 -5.95 -3.45 -0.82
CA LEU A 36 -7.37 -3.59 -1.12
C LEU A 36 -8.16 -2.62 -0.24
N VAL A 37 -9.05 -1.84 -0.85
CA VAL A 37 -9.87 -0.84 -0.14
C VAL A 37 -11.34 -1.20 -0.31
N ASN A 38 -12.07 -1.34 0.79
CA ASN A 38 -13.52 -1.39 0.77
C ASN A 38 -14.06 0.04 0.61
N VAL A 39 -14.65 0.36 -0.53
CA VAL A 39 -15.11 1.72 -0.86
C VAL A 39 -16.30 2.19 -0.03
N LYS A 40 -17.07 1.27 0.58
CA LYS A 40 -18.21 1.63 1.44
C LYS A 40 -17.77 2.00 2.85
N THR A 41 -16.76 1.31 3.38
CA THR A 41 -16.34 1.44 4.78
C THR A 41 -14.99 2.13 4.96
N LEU A 42 -14.22 2.30 3.88
CA LEU A 42 -12.82 2.69 3.88
C LEU A 42 -11.92 1.76 4.71
N ALA A 43 -12.36 0.51 4.94
CA ALA A 43 -11.53 -0.54 5.51
C ALA A 43 -10.47 -0.97 4.48
N ILE A 44 -9.28 -1.33 4.96
CA ILE A 44 -8.15 -1.65 4.10
C ILE A 44 -7.52 -2.99 4.48
N LYS A 45 -6.97 -3.68 3.48
CA LYS A 45 -6.11 -4.86 3.66
C LYS A 45 -4.83 -4.66 2.87
N HIS A 46 -3.69 -4.64 3.56
CA HIS A 46 -2.37 -4.66 2.92
C HIS A 46 -2.03 -6.09 2.55
N VAL A 47 -1.64 -6.31 1.30
CA VAL A 47 -1.29 -7.62 0.73
C VAL A 47 0.11 -7.52 0.15
N ASN A 48 0.92 -8.54 0.41
CA ASN A 48 2.23 -8.71 -0.21
C ASN A 48 2.19 -9.92 -1.14
N ILE A 49 2.54 -9.74 -2.41
CA ILE A 49 2.46 -10.77 -3.46
C ILE A 49 3.86 -11.37 -3.74
N GLY A 50 4.90 -10.95 -3.00
CA GLY A 50 6.29 -11.24 -3.30
C GLY A 50 6.81 -10.43 -4.48
N CYS A 51 8.11 -10.16 -4.51
CA CYS A 51 8.78 -9.52 -5.64
C CYS A 51 9.71 -10.56 -6.30
N PRO A 52 9.51 -10.94 -7.58
CA PRO A 52 10.31 -11.98 -8.26
C PRO A 52 11.80 -11.62 -8.50
N ARG A 53 12.36 -10.57 -7.91
CA ARG A 53 13.54 -9.89 -8.45
C ARG A 53 14.81 -10.00 -7.60
N TYR A 54 15.18 -11.23 -7.22
CA TYR A 54 16.52 -11.54 -6.66
C TYR A 54 17.10 -12.90 -7.12
N HIS A 55 16.68 -13.47 -8.25
CA HIS A 55 17.26 -14.72 -8.79
C HIS A 55 17.72 -14.64 -10.26
N ILE A 56 17.92 -13.42 -10.79
CA ILE A 56 18.49 -13.23 -12.12
C ILE A 56 19.59 -12.17 -12.08
N MET A 57 20.53 -12.30 -11.15
CA MET A 57 21.82 -11.63 -11.25
C MET A 57 22.88 -12.63 -10.81
N TYR A 58 23.86 -12.88 -11.68
CA TYR A 58 25.02 -13.78 -11.57
C TYR A 58 24.78 -15.27 -11.91
N THR A 59 24.65 -15.55 -13.21
CA THR A 59 25.29 -16.73 -13.80
C THR A 59 26.20 -16.21 -14.91
N ILE A 60 27.50 -16.15 -14.60
CA ILE A 60 28.60 -16.08 -15.56
C ILE A 60 29.16 -17.49 -15.70
#